data_AF-A0A7W1M8U4-F1
#
_entry.id   AF-A0A7W1M8U4-F1
#
_cell.length_a   1.000
_cell.length_b   1.000
_cell.length_c   1.000
_cell.angle_alpha   90.00
_cell.angle_beta   90.00
_cell.angle_gamma   90.00
#
_symmetry.space_group_name_H-M   'P 1'
#
loop_
_entity.id
_entity.type
_entity.pdbx_description
1 polymer ?
#
loop_
_entity_poly.entity_id
_entity_poly.type
_entity_poly.pdbx_seq_one_letter_code
_entity_poly.pdbx_strand_id
1 'polypeptide(L)'
;LLLHRKSTCLTLNRSNQSPSQSSKCNSLHITSSDTLTKEEENAADVLVRPFGDSENFMKVWFATYQHGLFASKEYIKRMGMPKCPDDLLSHRIIGYGEHKFTYFDDINWHLKGIGYGLPKLKPILTMNSTKGIFDAAVNGLGICSSPIEANKFYSNELVHIFPEIVGPKVNTFFCIKKSVTGRRLRNINIFKNYFENHLKNLGVTIYKC
;
A
#
# COMPACT_ATOMS: atom_id res chain seq x y z
N LEU A 1 -2.80 -1.80 3.22
CA LEU A 1 -2.48 -2.96 4.10
C LEU A 1 -3.51 -4.05 3.82
N LEU A 2 -3.13 -5.21 3.27
CA LEU A 2 -4.03 -6.36 3.13
C LEU A 2 -3.74 -7.34 4.27
N LEU A 3 -4.64 -7.41 5.24
CA LEU A 3 -4.69 -8.48 6.25
C LEU A 3 -5.95 -9.30 5.99
N HIS A 4 -5.78 -10.51 5.45
CA HIS A 4 -6.86 -11.50 5.42
C HIS A 4 -7.23 -11.88 6.85
N ARG A 5 -8.39 -11.42 7.33
CA ARG A 5 -9.01 -11.93 8.55
C ARG A 5 -9.66 -13.29 8.26
N LYS A 6 -9.22 -14.34 8.94
CA LYS A 6 -10.15 -15.29 9.56
C LYS A 6 -10.19 -14.97 11.04
N SER A 7 -11.21 -14.23 11.46
CA SER A 7 -11.53 -14.08 12.87
C SER A 7 -12.20 -15.37 13.34
N THR A 8 -11.44 -16.24 14.00
CA THR A 8 -12.02 -17.31 14.81
C THR A 8 -11.87 -16.89 16.27
N CYS A 9 -12.97 -16.41 16.84
CA CYS A 9 -13.06 -16.24 18.29
C CYS A 9 -13.24 -17.64 18.89
N LEU A 10 -12.17 -18.22 19.44
CA LEU A 10 -12.25 -19.43 20.25
C LEU A 10 -12.64 -19.02 21.67
N THR A 11 -13.95 -18.91 21.93
CA THR A 11 -14.48 -18.95 23.29
C THR A 11 -14.44 -20.40 23.77
N LEU A 12 -13.44 -20.74 24.58
CA LEU A 12 -13.48 -21.93 25.43
C LEU A 12 -14.50 -21.68 26.55
N ASN A 13 -15.70 -22.22 26.39
CA ASN A 13 -16.65 -22.35 27.50
C ASN A 13 -16.08 -23.32 28.53
N ARG A 14 -15.53 -22.79 29.63
CA ARG A 14 -15.53 -23.51 30.90
C ARG A 14 -16.72 -23.02 31.71
N SER A 15 -17.68 -23.92 31.87
CA SER A 15 -18.79 -23.81 32.81
C SER A 15 -18.29 -23.54 34.24
N ASN A 16 -18.98 -22.62 34.91
CA ASN A 16 -18.99 -22.33 36.35
C ASN A 16 -17.71 -21.71 36.95
N GLN A 17 -17.64 -20.38 36.93
CA GLN A 17 -17.10 -19.57 38.03
C GLN A 17 -17.56 -18.10 37.92
N SER A 18 -17.83 -17.49 39.06
CA SER A 18 -18.41 -16.17 39.35
C SER A 18 -17.72 -14.99 38.63
N PRO A 19 -18.38 -13.80 38.52
CA PRO A 19 -17.93 -12.72 37.64
C PRO A 19 -16.69 -12.01 38.22
N SER A 20 -15.50 -12.48 37.84
CA SER A 20 -14.25 -11.77 38.10
C SER A 20 -13.92 -10.87 36.91
N GLN A 21 -13.57 -9.63 37.25
CA GLN A 21 -13.11 -8.51 36.41
C GLN A 21 -12.78 -8.88 34.96
N SER A 22 -13.54 -8.31 34.02
CA SER A 22 -13.26 -8.42 32.58
C SER A 22 -11.83 -7.93 32.31
N SER A 23 -10.93 -8.86 32.04
CA SER A 23 -9.59 -8.58 31.55
C SER A 23 -9.75 -7.82 30.23
N LYS A 24 -9.50 -6.50 30.27
CA LYS A 24 -9.61 -5.61 29.11
C LYS A 24 -8.66 -6.12 28.03
N CYS A 25 -9.21 -6.89 27.08
CA CYS A 25 -8.49 -7.47 25.97
C CYS A 25 -7.85 -6.34 25.16
N ASN A 26 -6.54 -6.41 24.90
CA ASN A 26 -5.90 -5.45 24.01
C ASN A 26 -6.42 -5.77 22.59
N SER A 27 -7.34 -4.95 22.08
CA SER A 27 -7.86 -5.08 20.72
C SER A 27 -7.10 -4.17 19.76
N LEU A 28 -6.77 -4.71 18.58
CA LEU A 28 -6.21 -3.94 17.47
C LEU A 28 -7.34 -3.64 16.48
N HIS A 29 -7.64 -2.37 16.28
CA HIS A 29 -8.57 -1.90 15.27
C HIS A 29 -7.78 -1.31 14.09
N ILE A 30 -8.03 -1.82 12.89
CA ILE A 30 -7.34 -1.40 11.66
C ILE A 30 -8.38 -0.91 10.68
N THR A 31 -8.21 0.32 10.22
CA THR A 31 -9.00 0.94 9.15
C THR A 31 -8.09 1.20 7.96
N SER A 32 -8.60 1.05 6.75
CA SER A 32 -7.87 1.31 5.50
C SER A 32 -8.69 2.28 4.65
N SER A 33 -8.06 3.36 4.22
CA SER A 33 -8.66 4.40 3.39
C SER A 33 -7.57 5.04 2.54
N ASP A 34 -7.88 5.34 1.29
CA ASP A 34 -6.96 6.01 0.36
C ASP A 34 -6.89 7.53 0.64
N THR A 35 -7.92 8.05 1.30
CA THR A 35 -7.97 9.42 1.82
C THR A 35 -7.70 9.46 3.32
N LEU A 36 -7.48 10.65 3.87
CA LEU A 36 -7.48 10.88 5.31
C LEU A 36 -8.36 12.09 5.63
N THR A 37 -9.48 11.88 6.32
CA THR A 37 -10.24 13.00 6.88
C THR A 37 -9.64 13.43 8.22
N LYS A 38 -9.99 14.65 8.67
CA LYS A 38 -9.56 15.14 9.99
C LYS A 38 -10.10 14.28 11.12
N GLU A 39 -11.32 13.75 10.98
CA GLU A 39 -11.96 12.87 11.94
C GLU A 39 -11.20 11.54 12.05
N GLU A 40 -10.82 10.94 10.92
CA GLU A 40 -10.01 9.72 10.88
C GLU A 40 -8.63 9.93 11.50
N GLU A 41 -7.95 11.03 11.16
CA GLU A 41 -6.67 11.40 11.77
C GLU A 41 -6.81 11.58 13.29
N ASN A 42 -7.87 12.25 13.74
CA ASN A 42 -8.12 12.47 15.16
C ASN A 42 -8.48 11.19 15.92
N ALA A 43 -9.14 10.23 15.29
CA ALA A 43 -9.47 8.95 15.90
C ALA A 43 -8.27 7.98 15.97
N ALA A 44 -7.24 8.19 15.14
CA ALA A 44 -6.09 7.31 15.06
C ALA A 44 -5.09 7.50 16.22
N ASP A 45 -4.55 6.38 16.71
CA ASP A 45 -3.39 6.34 17.61
C ASP A 45 -2.07 6.23 16.83
N VAL A 46 -2.11 5.56 15.67
CA VAL A 46 -1.00 5.28 14.76
C VAL A 46 -1.48 5.47 13.33
N LEU A 47 -0.66 6.08 12.48
CA LEU A 47 -0.86 6.14 11.03
C LEU A 47 0.27 5.39 10.32
N VAL A 48 -0.06 4.58 9.32
CA VAL A 48 0.91 3.90 8.43
C VAL A 48 0.55 4.25 7.00
N ARG A 49 1.11 5.34 6.47
CA ARG A 49 0.78 5.85 5.12
C ARG A 49 1.83 6.88 4.63
N PRO A 50 1.82 7.26 3.34
CA PRO A 50 2.38 8.53 2.92
C PRO A 50 1.73 9.65 3.74
N PHE A 51 2.56 10.51 4.31
CA PHE A 51 2.10 11.50 5.27
C PHE A 51 3.00 12.73 5.30
N GLY A 52 2.38 13.91 5.25
CA GLY A 52 3.04 15.20 5.39
C GLY A 52 3.43 15.50 6.84
N ASP A 53 3.77 16.75 7.08
CA ASP A 53 4.04 17.22 8.45
C ASP A 53 2.73 17.45 9.21
N SER A 54 2.75 17.16 10.51
CA SER A 54 1.58 17.24 11.39
C SER A 54 1.98 17.79 12.75
N GLU A 55 1.13 18.65 13.30
CA GLU A 55 1.25 19.12 14.68
C GLU A 55 0.94 17.99 15.67
N ASN A 56 0.04 17.07 15.31
CA ASN A 56 -0.49 16.04 16.19
C ASN A 56 0.27 14.71 16.14
N PHE A 57 0.97 14.44 15.03
CA PHE A 57 1.67 13.17 14.80
C PHE A 57 3.17 13.37 14.62
N MET A 58 3.95 12.45 15.16
CA MET A 58 5.40 12.36 14.93
C MET A 58 5.71 11.17 14.02
N LYS A 59 6.56 11.39 13.02
CA LYS A 59 7.11 10.33 12.16
C LYS A 59 8.19 9.59 12.94
N VAL A 60 8.14 8.26 13.00
CA VAL A 60 9.08 7.44 13.80
C VAL A 60 10.08 6.71 12.92
N TRP A 61 9.57 6.11 11.84
CA TRP A 61 10.36 5.47 10.81
C TRP A 61 9.56 5.46 9.51
N PHE A 62 10.22 5.17 8.40
CA PHE A 62 9.57 5.01 7.12
C PHE A 62 10.15 3.87 6.30
N ALA A 63 9.33 3.34 5.41
CA ALA A 63 9.73 2.48 4.32
C ALA A 63 9.51 3.22 3.00
N THR A 64 10.31 2.87 2.00
CA THR A 64 10.18 3.43 0.66
C THR A 64 9.76 2.32 -0.28
N TYR A 65 8.85 2.64 -1.20
CA TYR A 65 8.61 1.86 -2.40
C TYR A 65 8.62 2.75 -3.63
N GLN A 66 8.82 2.16 -4.79
CA GLN A 66 8.82 2.88 -6.06
C GLN A 66 7.88 2.23 -7.05
N HIS A 67 7.19 3.03 -7.85
CA HIS A 67 6.29 2.50 -8.88
C HIS A 67 7.05 2.15 -10.17
N GLY A 68 6.57 1.11 -10.85
CA GLY A 68 7.01 0.70 -12.18
C GLY A 68 5.83 0.28 -13.04
N LEU A 69 6.09 -0.12 -14.28
CA LEU A 69 5.09 -0.63 -15.23
C LEU A 69 5.15 -2.15 -15.32
N PHE A 70 4.00 -2.81 -15.28
CA PHE A 70 3.93 -4.26 -15.21
C PHE A 70 2.85 -4.83 -16.11
N ALA A 71 3.13 -5.99 -16.71
CA ALA A 71 2.17 -6.77 -17.49
C ALA A 71 2.43 -8.26 -17.32
N SER A 72 1.43 -9.11 -17.53
CA SER A 72 1.65 -10.56 -17.52
C SER A 72 2.42 -11.03 -18.75
N LYS A 73 3.15 -12.14 -18.60
CA LYS A 73 3.82 -12.82 -19.72
C LYS A 73 2.85 -13.13 -20.87
N GLU A 74 1.62 -13.53 -20.54
CA GLU A 74 0.58 -13.85 -21.53
C GLU A 74 0.11 -12.61 -22.31
N TYR A 75 -0.03 -11.47 -21.63
CA TYR A 75 -0.35 -10.21 -22.32
C TYR A 75 0.75 -9.83 -23.32
N ILE A 76 2.02 -9.92 -22.90
CA ILE A 76 3.18 -9.62 -23.75
C ILE A 76 3.29 -10.60 -24.92
N LYS A 77 3.01 -11.89 -24.71
CA LYS A 77 2.97 -12.89 -25.79
C LYS A 77 1.94 -12.53 -26.87
N ARG A 78 0.78 -11.98 -26.48
CA ARG A 78 -0.30 -11.63 -27.40
C ARG A 78 -0.13 -10.26 -28.07
N MET A 79 0.35 -9.26 -27.33
CA MET A 79 0.42 -7.87 -27.79
C MET A 79 1.83 -7.43 -28.22
N GLY A 80 2.86 -8.24 -27.96
CA GLY A 80 4.27 -7.87 -28.15
C GLY A 80 4.87 -7.18 -26.93
N MET A 81 6.21 -7.23 -26.81
CA MET A 81 6.96 -6.42 -25.85
C MET A 81 7.19 -5.04 -26.44
N PRO A 82 6.78 -3.94 -25.77
CA PRO A 82 7.10 -2.59 -26.24
C PRO A 82 8.63 -2.40 -26.22
N LYS A 83 9.16 -1.82 -27.29
CA LYS A 83 10.61 -1.61 -27.49
C LYS A 83 11.01 -0.16 -27.20
N CYS A 84 10.08 0.78 -27.31
CA CYS A 84 10.25 2.16 -26.88
C CYS A 84 8.99 2.67 -26.15
N PRO A 85 9.09 3.76 -25.37
CA PRO A 85 7.94 4.30 -24.64
C PRO A 85 6.71 4.63 -25.51
N ASP A 86 6.92 5.07 -26.76
CA ASP A 86 5.83 5.39 -27.68
C ASP A 86 4.98 4.16 -28.08
N ASP A 87 5.56 2.96 -28.06
CA ASP A 87 4.83 1.72 -28.32
C ASP A 87 3.67 1.52 -27.32
N LEU A 88 3.77 2.10 -26.12
CA LEU A 88 2.72 2.06 -25.09
C LEU A 88 1.40 2.69 -25.57
N LEU A 89 1.42 3.57 -26.58
CA LEU A 89 0.21 4.13 -27.19
C LEU A 89 -0.65 3.07 -27.88
N SER A 90 -0.04 1.95 -28.29
CA SER A 90 -0.73 0.80 -28.91
C SER A 90 -1.08 -0.29 -27.90
N HIS A 91 -0.74 -0.11 -26.62
CA HIS A 91 -1.03 -1.07 -25.56
C HIS A 91 -2.26 -0.66 -24.73
N ARG A 92 -2.90 -1.66 -24.14
CA ARG A 92 -3.96 -1.49 -23.15
C ARG A 92 -3.35 -1.06 -21.82
N ILE A 93 -3.77 0.11 -21.32
CA ILE A 93 -3.27 0.67 -20.07
C ILE A 93 -4.34 0.59 -18.98
N ILE A 94 -3.92 0.23 -17.76
CA ILE A 94 -4.76 0.15 -16.57
C ILE A 94 -4.36 1.28 -15.61
N GLY A 95 -5.32 2.00 -15.05
CA GLY A 95 -5.08 3.11 -14.12
C GLY A 95 -6.03 3.14 -12.92
N TYR A 96 -5.86 4.11 -12.04
CA TYR A 96 -6.69 4.27 -10.84
C TYR A 96 -7.96 5.12 -11.07
N GLY A 97 -8.13 5.69 -12.25
CA GLY A 97 -9.21 6.62 -12.55
C GLY A 97 -9.06 7.95 -11.80
N GLU A 98 -10.17 8.64 -11.55
CA GLU A 98 -10.19 9.96 -10.90
C GLU A 98 -10.24 9.89 -9.36
N HIS A 99 -9.96 8.71 -8.77
CA HIS A 99 -9.95 8.54 -7.33
C HIS A 99 -8.86 9.39 -6.68
N LYS A 100 -9.19 10.07 -5.58
CA LYS A 100 -8.26 10.95 -4.86
C LYS A 100 -7.50 10.16 -3.80
N PHE A 101 -6.20 10.41 -3.72
CA PHE A 101 -5.32 9.84 -2.71
C PHE A 101 -4.72 10.97 -1.88
N THR A 102 -4.84 10.91 -0.55
CA THR A 102 -4.21 11.94 0.29
C THR A 102 -2.73 11.60 0.48
N TYR A 103 -1.87 12.58 0.20
CA TYR A 103 -0.39 12.47 0.23
C TYR A 103 0.20 11.55 -0.85
N PHE A 104 -0.53 11.29 -1.94
CA PHE A 104 0.02 10.60 -3.11
C PHE A 104 -0.65 11.03 -4.43
N ASP A 105 -0.36 12.25 -4.86
CA ASP A 105 -0.99 12.87 -6.04
C ASP A 105 -0.53 12.29 -7.40
N ASP A 106 0.54 11.50 -7.38
CA ASP A 106 1.18 10.90 -8.56
C ASP A 106 0.84 9.42 -8.76
N ILE A 107 -0.25 8.90 -8.18
CA ILE A 107 -0.66 7.49 -8.35
C ILE A 107 -0.83 7.08 -9.82
N ASN A 108 -1.28 8.01 -10.68
CA ASN A 108 -1.47 7.83 -12.11
C ASN A 108 -0.32 8.43 -12.94
N TRP A 109 0.90 8.48 -12.40
CA TRP A 109 2.09 9.05 -13.06
C TRP A 109 2.26 8.56 -14.51
N HIS A 110 2.01 7.27 -14.76
CA HIS A 110 2.15 6.63 -16.08
C HIS A 110 1.17 7.15 -17.13
N LEU A 111 0.09 7.82 -16.71
CA LEU A 111 -0.89 8.43 -17.61
C LEU A 111 -0.54 9.89 -17.96
N LYS A 112 0.28 10.56 -17.15
CA LYS A 112 0.51 12.01 -17.25
C LYS A 112 1.39 12.38 -18.46
N GLY A 113 2.32 11.51 -18.83
CA GLY A 113 3.20 11.69 -20.00
C GLY A 113 4.28 12.78 -19.87
N ILE A 114 4.41 13.41 -18.70
CA ILE A 114 5.39 14.48 -18.46
C ILE A 114 6.24 14.08 -17.25
N GLY A 115 7.56 14.27 -17.34
CA GLY A 115 8.50 14.06 -16.24
C GLY A 115 9.06 12.63 -16.09
N TYR A 116 8.46 11.64 -16.75
CA TYR A 116 8.86 10.23 -16.62
C TYR A 116 9.31 9.58 -17.94
N GLY A 117 9.44 10.34 -19.04
CA GLY A 117 9.85 9.78 -20.34
C GLY A 117 8.81 8.83 -20.98
N LEU A 118 7.54 8.97 -20.61
CA LEU A 118 6.41 8.24 -21.18
C LEU A 118 5.56 9.17 -22.04
N PRO A 119 4.88 8.68 -23.09
CA PRO A 119 3.85 9.46 -23.76
C PRO A 119 2.63 9.64 -22.85
N LYS A 120 1.73 10.56 -23.20
CA LYS A 120 0.44 10.71 -22.50
C LYS A 120 -0.47 9.51 -22.81
N LEU A 121 -0.64 8.62 -21.84
CA LEU A 121 -1.42 7.39 -22.00
C LEU A 121 -2.89 7.58 -21.63
N LYS A 122 -3.77 6.84 -22.31
CA LYS A 122 -5.21 6.76 -21.98
C LYS A 122 -5.52 5.37 -21.42
N PRO A 123 -6.05 5.25 -20.20
CA PRO A 123 -6.41 3.95 -19.64
C PRO A 123 -7.65 3.39 -20.35
N ILE A 124 -7.64 2.09 -20.64
CA ILE A 124 -8.82 1.35 -21.12
C ILE A 124 -9.65 0.78 -19.97
N LEU A 125 -9.04 0.69 -18.79
CA LEU A 125 -9.64 0.18 -17.55
C LEU A 125 -9.14 1.04 -16.40
N THR A 126 -10.07 1.47 -15.56
CA THR A 126 -9.76 2.21 -14.34
C THR A 126 -10.42 1.58 -13.14
N MET A 127 -9.68 1.44 -12.03
CA MET A 127 -10.19 0.85 -10.79
C MET A 127 -9.56 1.53 -9.57
N ASN A 128 -10.36 1.84 -8.56
CA ASN A 128 -9.89 2.33 -7.27
C ASN A 128 -9.46 1.17 -6.34
N SER A 129 -8.61 0.27 -6.84
CA SER A 129 -8.09 -0.85 -6.06
C SER A 129 -6.76 -1.32 -6.60
N THR A 130 -5.69 -1.17 -5.80
CA THR A 130 -4.36 -1.68 -6.18
C THR A 130 -4.39 -3.19 -6.44
N LYS A 131 -5.13 -3.97 -5.62
CA LYS A 131 -5.28 -5.42 -5.82
C LYS A 131 -6.05 -5.73 -7.11
N GLY A 132 -7.14 -4.99 -7.36
CA GLY A 132 -7.92 -5.17 -8.60
C GLY A 132 -7.12 -4.85 -9.85
N ILE A 133 -6.33 -3.77 -9.84
CA ILE A 133 -5.40 -3.43 -10.92
C ILE A 133 -4.35 -4.53 -11.10
N PHE A 134 -3.77 -5.02 -10.01
CA PHE A 134 -2.77 -6.09 -10.05
C PHE A 134 -3.36 -7.38 -10.65
N ASP A 135 -4.54 -7.79 -10.20
CA ASP A 135 -5.24 -8.97 -10.70
C ASP A 135 -5.60 -8.83 -12.17
N ALA A 136 -6.02 -7.64 -12.61
CA ALA A 136 -6.27 -7.36 -14.02
C ALA A 136 -4.99 -7.51 -14.86
N ALA A 137 -3.84 -7.02 -14.38
CA ALA A 137 -2.57 -7.19 -15.07
C ALA A 137 -2.13 -8.67 -15.11
N VAL A 138 -2.27 -9.41 -14.01
CA VAL A 138 -1.95 -10.85 -13.93
C VAL A 138 -2.77 -11.65 -14.93
N ASN A 139 -4.07 -11.37 -15.03
CA ASN A 139 -4.98 -12.00 -16.01
C ASN A 139 -4.81 -11.46 -17.43
N GLY A 140 -3.82 -10.59 -17.66
CA GLY A 140 -3.42 -10.12 -18.98
C GLY A 140 -4.40 -9.14 -19.62
N LEU A 141 -5.06 -8.30 -18.83
CA LEU A 141 -5.96 -7.26 -19.34
C LEU A 141 -5.20 -6.04 -19.89
N GLY A 142 -3.96 -5.80 -19.44
CA GLY A 142 -3.16 -4.66 -19.85
C GLY A 142 -1.89 -4.44 -19.03
N ILE A 143 -1.25 -3.30 -19.28
CA ILE A 143 -0.10 -2.79 -18.54
C ILE A 143 -0.62 -1.90 -17.40
N CYS A 144 -0.19 -2.15 -16.17
CA CYS A 144 -0.54 -1.35 -15.00
C CYS A 144 0.68 -0.68 -14.37
N SER A 145 0.44 0.37 -13.58
CA SER A 145 1.41 0.80 -12.57
C SER A 145 1.18 0.10 -11.23
N SER A 146 2.27 -0.38 -10.63
CA SER A 146 2.28 -0.96 -9.29
C SER A 146 3.61 -0.64 -8.58
N PRO A 147 3.67 -0.63 -7.23
CA PRO A 147 4.94 -0.70 -6.52
C PRO A 147 5.77 -1.89 -7.00
N ILE A 148 7.05 -1.68 -7.29
CA ILE A 148 7.99 -2.69 -7.79
C ILE A 148 8.12 -3.83 -6.78
N GLU A 149 8.15 -3.49 -5.50
CA GLU A 149 8.22 -4.43 -4.39
C GLU A 149 6.97 -5.30 -4.30
N ALA A 150 5.80 -4.79 -4.70
CA ALA A 150 4.54 -5.52 -4.62
C ALA A 150 4.51 -6.75 -5.55
N ASN A 151 5.20 -6.71 -6.69
CA ASN A 151 5.27 -7.86 -7.59
C ASN A 151 5.87 -9.09 -6.87
N LYS A 152 6.90 -8.89 -6.04
CA LYS A 152 7.52 -9.96 -5.25
C LYS A 152 6.54 -10.60 -4.24
N PHE A 153 5.60 -9.82 -3.72
CA PHE A 153 4.68 -10.27 -2.68
C PHE A 153 3.38 -10.87 -3.21
N TYR A 154 2.89 -10.43 -4.38
CA TYR A 154 1.57 -10.85 -4.87
C TYR A 154 1.58 -12.06 -5.82
N SER A 155 2.52 -12.13 -6.76
CA SER A 155 2.58 -13.28 -7.68
C SER A 155 3.99 -13.61 -8.16
N ASN A 156 4.89 -12.61 -8.23
CA ASN A 156 6.19 -12.70 -8.89
C ASN A 156 6.09 -13.12 -10.38
N GLU A 157 4.91 -12.93 -10.99
CA GLU A 157 4.60 -13.39 -12.35
C GLU A 157 4.55 -12.27 -13.38
N LEU A 158 4.44 -11.01 -12.92
CA LEU A 158 4.42 -9.87 -13.83
C LEU A 158 5.82 -9.53 -14.32
N VAL A 159 5.90 -9.18 -15.59
CA VAL A 159 7.10 -8.67 -16.26
C VAL A 159 7.19 -7.18 -16.03
N HIS A 160 8.36 -6.70 -15.59
CA HIS A 160 8.66 -5.27 -15.45
C HIS A 160 8.96 -4.68 -16.84
N ILE A 161 8.12 -3.74 -17.26
CA ILE A 161 8.21 -3.06 -18.56
C ILE A 161 9.01 -1.78 -18.37
N PHE A 162 10.02 -1.54 -19.21
CA PHE A 162 10.98 -0.45 -19.10
C PHE A 162 11.53 -0.26 -17.67
N PRO A 163 12.30 -1.22 -17.13
CA PRO A 163 12.83 -1.13 -15.76
C PRO A 163 13.65 0.15 -15.46
N GLU A 164 14.18 0.80 -16.50
CA GLU A 164 14.87 2.08 -16.45
C GLU A 164 13.94 3.28 -16.28
N ILE A 165 12.65 3.16 -16.65
CA ILE A 165 11.63 4.17 -16.44
C ILE A 165 10.98 3.93 -15.08
N VAL A 166 11.47 4.65 -14.10
CA VAL A 166 11.00 4.54 -12.73
C VAL A 166 9.96 5.62 -12.41
N GLY A 167 8.85 5.20 -11.82
CA GLY A 167 7.80 6.07 -11.35
C GLY A 167 8.14 6.78 -10.04
N PRO A 168 7.15 7.42 -9.40
CA PRO A 168 7.35 8.15 -8.15
C PRO A 168 7.88 7.22 -7.05
N LYS A 169 8.84 7.77 -6.30
CA LYS A 169 9.32 7.21 -5.04
C LYS A 169 8.40 7.68 -3.93
N VAL A 170 7.84 6.75 -3.16
CA VAL A 170 6.87 7.04 -2.11
C VAL A 170 7.40 6.57 -0.77
N ASN A 171 7.41 7.48 0.20
CA ASN A 171 7.74 7.16 1.59
C ASN A 171 6.46 6.92 2.38
N THR A 172 6.32 5.73 2.95
CA THR A 172 5.26 5.41 3.91
C THR A 172 5.83 5.45 5.32
N PHE A 173 5.28 6.34 6.14
CA PHE A 173 5.73 6.59 7.50
C PHE A 173 4.89 5.81 8.49
N PHE A 174 5.54 5.32 9.55
CA PHE A 174 4.87 4.94 10.79
C PHE A 174 4.87 6.15 11.71
N CYS A 175 3.69 6.72 11.91
CA CYS A 175 3.49 7.90 12.74
C CYS A 175 2.74 7.54 14.02
N ILE A 176 3.13 8.15 15.14
CA ILE A 176 2.45 8.01 16.43
C ILE A 176 1.89 9.37 16.83
N LYS A 177 0.70 9.37 17.43
CA LYS A 177 0.10 10.59 17.99
C LYS A 177 0.91 11.10 19.18
N LYS A 178 1.34 12.36 19.16
CA LYS A 178 2.24 12.96 20.16
C LYS A 178 1.65 13.00 21.58
N SER A 179 0.33 13.12 21.69
CA SER A 179 -0.37 13.22 22.99
C SER A 179 -0.58 11.87 23.70
N VAL A 180 -0.21 10.75 23.09
CA VAL A 180 -0.43 9.42 23.66
C VAL A 180 0.58 9.11 24.78
N THR A 181 0.07 8.73 25.94
CA THR A 181 0.87 8.37 27.13
C THR A 181 0.39 7.06 27.77
N GLY A 182 1.10 6.62 28.83
CA GLY A 182 0.68 5.50 29.68
C GLY A 182 0.55 4.16 28.95
N ARG A 183 -0.51 3.40 29.29
CA ARG A 183 -0.75 2.05 28.74
C ARG A 183 -0.89 2.05 27.22
N ARG A 184 -1.49 3.10 26.64
CA ARG A 184 -1.67 3.20 25.20
C ARG A 184 -0.33 3.36 24.48
N LEU A 185 0.56 4.22 24.99
CA LEU A 185 1.93 4.36 24.45
C LEU A 185 2.70 3.04 24.52
N ARG A 186 2.59 2.31 25.63
CA ARG A 186 3.21 0.98 25.77
C ARG A 186 2.71 0.01 24.69
N ASN A 187 1.39 -0.05 24.45
CA ASN A 187 0.81 -0.91 23.42
C ASN A 187 1.26 -0.51 22.01
N ILE A 188 1.31 0.79 21.72
CA ILE A 188 1.84 1.30 20.44
C ILE A 188 3.29 0.88 20.26
N ASN A 189 4.13 0.99 21.29
CA ASN A 189 5.55 0.60 21.20
C ASN A 189 5.74 -0.90 20.95
N ILE A 190 4.90 -1.75 21.57
CA ILE A 190 4.89 -3.19 21.29
C ILE A 190 4.53 -3.44 19.82
N PHE A 191 3.45 -2.84 19.33
CA PHE A 191 3.04 -2.97 17.93
C PHE A 191 4.09 -2.43 16.96
N LYS A 192 4.66 -1.25 17.23
CA LYS A 192 5.74 -0.64 16.45
C LYS A 192 6.92 -1.59 16.30
N ASN A 193 7.42 -2.14 17.40
CA ASN A 193 8.59 -3.02 17.39
C ASN A 193 8.29 -4.33 16.64
N TYR A 194 7.11 -4.93 16.88
CA TYR A 194 6.67 -6.11 16.14
C TYR A 194 6.60 -5.83 14.64
N PHE A 195 5.93 -4.75 14.24
CA PHE A 195 5.68 -4.43 12.85
C PHE A 195 6.97 -4.04 12.11
N GLU A 196 7.84 -3.24 12.73
CA GLU A 196 9.17 -2.93 12.19
C GLU A 196 10.00 -4.21 11.95
N ASN A 197 10.04 -5.12 12.91
CA ASN A 197 10.78 -6.38 12.78
C ASN A 197 10.16 -7.31 11.73
N HIS A 198 8.83 -7.37 11.67
CA HIS A 198 8.13 -8.16 10.66
C HIS A 198 8.44 -7.68 9.24
N LEU A 199 8.43 -6.36 9.00
CA LEU A 199 8.78 -5.78 7.71
C LEU A 199 10.24 -6.07 7.32
N LYS A 200 11.18 -5.93 8.27
CA LYS A 200 12.59 -6.29 8.03
C LYS A 200 12.77 -7.76 7.66
N ASN A 201 12.04 -8.66 8.33
CA ASN A 201 12.07 -10.10 8.03
C ASN A 201 11.52 -10.42 6.63
N LEU A 202 10.62 -9.58 6.10
CA LEU A 202 10.14 -9.65 4.71
C LEU A 202 11.10 -8.98 3.70
N GLY A 203 12.26 -8.50 4.15
CA GLY A 203 13.25 -7.83 3.31
C GLY A 203 12.94 -6.36 3.01
N VAL A 204 12.01 -5.73 3.74
CA VAL A 204 11.72 -4.30 3.59
C VAL A 204 12.75 -3.48 4.36
N THR A 205 13.40 -2.55 3.68
CA THR A 205 14.32 -1.59 4.30
C THR A 205 13.54 -0.53 5.08
N ILE A 206 13.91 -0.34 6.34
CA ILE A 206 13.31 0.66 7.25
C ILE A 206 14.35 1.72 7.61
N TYR A 207 13.96 2.98 7.49
CA TYR A 207 14.76 4.15 7.81
C TYR A 207 14.19 4.85 9.04
N LYS A 208 15.03 5.38 9.92
CA LYS A 208 14.60 6.22 11.04
C LYS A 208 14.31 7.65 10.56
N CYS A 209 13.32 8.28 11.19
CA CYS A 209 13.00 9.69 10.97
C CYS A 209 13.83 10.57 11.90
#